data_AF-A0A2D6JVW8-F1
#
_entry.id   AF-A0A2D6JVW8-F1
#
_cell.length_a   1.000
_cell.length_b   1.000
_cell.length_c   1.000
_cell.angle_alpha   90.00
_cell.angle_beta   90.00
_cell.angle_gamma   90.00
#
_symmetry.space_group_name_H-M   'P 1'
#
loop_
_entity.id
_entity.type
_entity.pdbx_description
1 polymer ?
#
loop_
_entity_poly.entity_id
_entity_poly.type
_entity_poly.pdbx_seq_one_letter_code
_entity_poly.pdbx_strand_id
1 'polypeptide(L)'
;MTSVTYPYASGDLLEDRHTYFYSEYAGRPFLDAWRAQRSELLEKLPEAADPPAGKEDAASLEGEVIETDALLDHLFAVVAHGGAGEDRCRDGLAQLVKKFEVTKRIHQSYGPSFRAIDPADHKDLNRYLRLAEVFEFAYAAEKELPYLNLLLKCMDTLSSLADQLTEDGRARLAGLIQRERRHIDGQEKSLGLTP
;
A
#
# COMPACT_ATOMS: atom_id res chain seq x y z
N MET A 1 -12.74 -21.47 -20.99
CA MET A 1 -12.46 -20.14 -20.43
C MET A 1 -10.96 -20.05 -20.22
N THR A 2 -10.29 -19.09 -20.83
CA THR A 2 -8.86 -18.83 -20.59
C THR A 2 -8.69 -18.40 -19.14
N SER A 3 -7.96 -19.19 -18.36
CA SER A 3 -7.55 -18.80 -17.01
C SER A 3 -6.54 -17.66 -17.15
N VAL A 4 -6.91 -16.46 -16.69
CA VAL A 4 -5.99 -15.33 -16.58
C VAL A 4 -5.25 -15.49 -15.26
N THR A 5 -3.91 -15.52 -15.30
CA THR A 5 -3.08 -15.45 -14.09
C THR A 5 -2.84 -13.98 -13.75
N TYR A 6 -2.90 -13.61 -12.48
CA TYR A 6 -2.61 -12.25 -12.03
C TYR A 6 -1.10 -11.99 -12.06
N PRO A 7 -0.58 -11.13 -12.97
CA PRO A 7 0.86 -11.06 -13.23
C PRO A 7 1.61 -10.11 -12.29
N TYR A 8 0.90 -9.32 -11.49
CA TYR A 8 1.49 -8.18 -10.78
C TYR A 8 1.97 -8.47 -9.35
N ALA A 9 1.85 -9.72 -8.88
CA ALA A 9 2.16 -10.08 -7.49
C ALA A 9 3.19 -11.23 -7.40
N SER A 10 4.12 -11.29 -8.35
CA SER A 10 5.13 -12.36 -8.45
C SER A 10 6.51 -11.80 -8.82
N GLY A 11 7.57 -12.45 -8.32
CA GLY A 11 8.96 -12.03 -8.54
C GLY A 11 9.45 -11.11 -7.43
N ASP A 12 10.68 -10.58 -7.57
CA ASP A 12 11.22 -9.59 -6.64
C ASP A 12 10.83 -8.19 -7.11
N LEU A 13 9.69 -7.68 -6.67
CA LEU A 13 9.17 -6.39 -7.15
C LEU A 13 9.89 -5.17 -6.59
N LEU A 14 10.78 -5.36 -5.61
CA LEU A 14 11.69 -4.31 -5.18
C LEU A 14 12.87 -4.18 -6.14
N GLU A 15 13.37 -5.27 -6.71
CA GLU A 15 14.41 -5.23 -7.76
C GLU A 15 13.81 -5.01 -9.16
N ASP A 16 12.87 -5.85 -9.56
CA ASP A 16 12.23 -5.93 -10.87
C ASP A 16 10.83 -5.30 -10.86
N ARG A 17 10.79 -3.98 -10.74
CA ARG A 17 9.54 -3.21 -10.65
C ARG A 17 8.61 -3.42 -11.86
N HIS A 18 7.34 -3.69 -11.59
CA HIS A 18 6.30 -3.67 -12.62
C HIS A 18 6.08 -2.28 -13.24
N THR A 19 5.98 -2.26 -14.57
CA THR A 19 5.51 -1.11 -15.34
C THR A 19 4.05 -1.30 -15.75
N TYR A 20 3.14 -0.62 -15.06
CA TYR A 20 1.69 -0.67 -15.33
C TYR A 20 1.26 0.11 -16.58
N PHE A 21 2.19 0.73 -17.32
CA PHE A 21 1.91 1.62 -18.45
C PHE A 21 1.27 0.92 -19.67
N TYR A 22 1.47 -0.39 -19.81
CA TYR A 22 0.99 -1.19 -20.95
C TYR A 22 0.15 -2.39 -20.50
N SER A 23 -0.45 -2.29 -19.32
CA SER A 23 -1.35 -3.32 -18.81
C SER A 23 -2.57 -3.46 -19.72
N GLU A 24 -2.79 -4.65 -20.28
CA GLU A 24 -3.97 -4.93 -21.09
C GLU A 24 -5.25 -4.88 -20.25
N TYR A 25 -6.33 -4.33 -20.82
CA TYR A 25 -7.64 -4.37 -20.20
C TYR A 25 -8.23 -5.79 -20.33
N ALA A 26 -8.17 -6.55 -19.24
CA ALA A 26 -8.68 -7.92 -19.19
C ALA A 26 -10.06 -8.03 -18.48
N GLY A 27 -10.70 -6.91 -18.11
CA GLY A 27 -12.06 -6.87 -17.59
C GLY A 27 -12.32 -7.75 -16.36
N ARG A 28 -13.50 -8.36 -16.26
CA ARG A 28 -13.88 -9.22 -15.12
C ARG A 28 -12.90 -10.38 -14.85
N PRO A 29 -12.39 -11.11 -15.86
CA PRO A 29 -11.34 -12.10 -15.66
C PRO A 29 -10.12 -11.60 -14.89
N PHE A 30 -9.74 -10.33 -15.06
CA PHE A 30 -8.65 -9.72 -14.29
C PHE A 30 -8.96 -9.61 -12.80
N LEU A 31 -10.17 -9.16 -12.46
CA LEU A 31 -10.62 -9.07 -11.07
C LEU A 31 -10.75 -10.46 -10.45
N ASP A 32 -11.23 -11.44 -11.21
CA ASP A 32 -11.31 -12.84 -10.73
C ASP A 32 -9.91 -13.42 -10.48
N ALA A 33 -8.94 -13.13 -11.36
CA ALA A 33 -7.54 -13.52 -11.17
C ALA A 33 -6.90 -12.85 -9.94
N TRP A 34 -7.14 -11.56 -9.74
CA TRP A 34 -6.71 -10.84 -8.54
C TRP A 34 -7.32 -11.44 -7.27
N ARG A 35 -8.63 -11.74 -7.25
CA ARG A 35 -9.29 -12.39 -6.09
C ARG A 35 -8.73 -13.77 -5.79
N ALA A 36 -8.45 -14.56 -6.82
CA ALA A 36 -7.85 -15.88 -6.67
C ALA A 36 -6.46 -15.75 -6.03
N GLN A 37 -5.61 -14.86 -6.56
CA GLN A 37 -4.27 -14.62 -6.02
C GLN A 37 -4.30 -14.18 -4.56
N ARG A 38 -5.20 -13.26 -4.19
CA ARG A 38 -5.34 -12.80 -2.80
C ARG A 38 -5.86 -13.88 -1.87
N SER A 39 -6.77 -14.75 -2.36
CA SER A 39 -7.29 -15.88 -1.58
C SER A 39 -6.21 -16.95 -1.34
N GLU A 40 -5.47 -17.33 -2.37
CA GLU A 40 -4.36 -18.29 -2.28
C GLU A 40 -3.25 -17.80 -1.33
N LEU A 41 -2.97 -16.49 -1.33
CA LEU A 41 -2.03 -15.90 -0.40
C LEU A 41 -2.56 -15.95 1.04
N LEU A 42 -3.82 -15.57 1.24
CA LEU A 42 -4.44 -15.53 2.56
C LEU A 42 -4.48 -16.92 3.23
N GLU A 43 -4.67 -18.00 2.46
CA GLU A 43 -4.61 -19.38 2.97
C GLU A 43 -3.24 -19.76 3.56
N LYS A 44 -2.17 -19.08 3.15
CA LYS A 44 -0.80 -19.32 3.61
C LYS A 44 -0.38 -18.39 4.74
N LEU A 45 -1.12 -17.32 5.01
CA LEU A 45 -0.79 -16.33 6.03
C LEU A 45 -1.37 -16.76 7.40
N PRO A 46 -0.77 -16.29 8.51
CA PRO A 46 -1.36 -16.47 9.84
C PRO A 46 -2.68 -15.70 9.96
N GLU A 47 -3.33 -15.84 11.12
CA GLU A 47 -4.52 -15.06 11.44
C GLU A 47 -4.26 -13.56 11.30
N ALA A 48 -5.25 -12.84 10.78
CA ALA A 48 -5.14 -11.41 10.56
C ALA A 48 -4.94 -10.66 11.87
N ALA A 49 -3.97 -9.76 11.88
CA ALA A 49 -3.71 -8.86 13.00
C ALA A 49 -3.99 -7.40 12.60
N ASP A 50 -4.40 -6.61 13.59
CA ASP A 50 -4.47 -5.17 13.43
C ASP A 50 -3.07 -4.55 13.40
N PRO A 51 -2.90 -3.44 12.67
CA PRO A 51 -1.65 -2.70 12.66
C PRO A 51 -1.33 -2.17 14.07
N PRO A 52 -0.04 -2.11 14.46
CA PRO A 52 0.34 -1.44 15.69
C PRO A 52 -0.04 0.04 15.62
N ALA A 53 -0.39 0.62 16.76
CA ALA A 53 -0.73 2.04 16.85
C ALA A 53 0.36 2.93 16.23
N GLY A 54 -0.06 4.05 15.65
CA GLY A 54 0.85 5.08 15.20
C GLY A 54 1.44 5.85 16.37
N LYS A 55 2.39 6.75 16.07
CA LYS A 55 2.98 7.64 17.06
C LYS A 55 2.59 9.06 16.69
N GLU A 56 2.02 9.79 17.65
CA GLU A 56 1.61 11.19 17.42
C GLU A 56 2.79 12.16 17.35
N ASP A 57 4.00 11.71 17.71
CA ASP A 57 5.21 12.52 17.67
C ASP A 57 5.34 13.20 16.30
N ALA A 58 5.57 14.52 16.33
CA ALA A 58 5.50 15.39 15.16
C ALA A 58 6.59 15.05 14.15
N ALA A 59 6.32 14.10 13.26
CA ALA A 59 7.12 13.93 12.06
C ALA A 59 6.87 15.14 11.15
N SER A 60 7.92 15.93 10.96
CA SER A 60 7.85 17.12 10.13
C SER A 60 8.16 16.75 8.68
N LEU A 61 7.30 17.20 7.76
CA LEU A 61 7.63 17.28 6.33
C LEU A 61 8.62 18.42 6.04
N GLU A 62 8.85 19.28 7.03
CA GLU A 62 9.76 20.42 6.99
C GLU A 62 11.03 20.08 7.77
N GLY A 63 12.17 20.05 7.08
CA GLY A 63 13.46 19.73 7.68
C GLY A 63 14.52 19.41 6.63
N GLU A 64 15.77 19.32 7.07
CA GLU A 64 16.87 18.88 6.19
C GLU A 64 16.77 17.39 5.85
N VAL A 65 16.20 16.61 6.78
CA VAL A 65 16.01 15.16 6.65
C VAL A 65 14.61 14.80 7.13
N ILE A 66 13.89 14.06 6.30
CA ILE A 66 12.57 13.49 6.58
C ILE A 66 12.77 11.99 6.78
N GLU A 67 12.61 11.52 8.01
CA GLU A 67 12.63 10.10 8.35
C GLU A 67 11.29 9.47 7.97
N THR A 68 11.30 8.54 7.03
CA THR A 68 10.09 7.93 6.46
C THR A 68 9.29 7.19 7.52
N ASP A 69 9.96 6.44 8.39
CA ASP A 69 9.26 5.61 9.40
C ASP A 69 8.49 6.48 10.38
N ALA A 70 9.09 7.60 10.81
CA ALA A 70 8.41 8.59 11.65
C ALA A 70 7.25 9.26 10.91
N LEU A 71 7.45 9.65 9.64
CA LEU A 71 6.39 10.22 8.82
C LEU A 71 5.20 9.26 8.67
N LEU A 72 5.48 7.99 8.39
CA LEU A 72 4.44 6.98 8.22
C LEU A 72 3.71 6.66 9.53
N ASP A 73 4.42 6.56 10.65
CA ASP A 73 3.80 6.35 11.97
C ASP A 73 2.91 7.54 12.37
N HIS A 74 3.34 8.77 12.08
CA HIS A 74 2.56 9.99 12.32
C HIS A 74 1.31 10.04 11.44
N LEU A 75 1.46 9.86 10.13
CA LEU A 75 0.33 9.85 9.20
C LEU A 75 -0.66 8.75 9.58
N PHE A 76 -0.19 7.56 9.94
CA PHE A 76 -1.04 6.46 10.38
C PHE A 76 -1.87 6.84 11.61
N ALA A 77 -1.25 7.46 12.63
CA ALA A 77 -1.97 7.93 13.81
C ALA A 77 -3.08 8.92 13.42
N VAL A 78 -2.76 9.90 12.58
CA VAL A 78 -3.72 10.92 12.15
C VAL A 78 -4.89 10.31 11.35
N VAL A 79 -4.62 9.46 10.35
CA VAL A 79 -5.70 8.85 9.56
C VAL A 79 -6.53 7.85 10.37
N ALA A 80 -5.93 7.14 11.33
CA ALA A 80 -6.63 6.21 12.22
C ALA A 80 -7.64 6.93 13.14
N HIS A 81 -7.39 8.21 13.45
CA HIS A 81 -8.27 9.05 14.23
C HIS A 81 -9.18 9.96 13.38
N GLY A 82 -9.25 9.73 12.06
CA GLY A 82 -10.13 10.47 11.14
C GLY A 82 -9.59 11.82 10.68
N GLY A 83 -8.32 12.13 10.92
CA GLY A 83 -7.66 13.37 10.51
C GLY A 83 -7.13 13.38 9.08
N ALA A 84 -7.60 12.48 8.21
CA ALA A 84 -7.13 12.40 6.81
C ALA A 84 -7.38 13.69 6.02
N GLY A 85 -8.43 14.44 6.39
CA GLY A 85 -8.76 15.76 5.88
C GLY A 85 -7.98 16.92 6.53
N GLU A 86 -6.98 16.71 7.37
CA GLU A 86 -6.14 17.79 7.90
C GLU A 86 -5.08 18.21 6.87
N ASP A 87 -4.82 19.52 6.73
CA ASP A 87 -3.92 20.07 5.70
C ASP A 87 -2.54 19.39 5.68
N ARG A 88 -1.91 19.26 6.86
CA ARG A 88 -0.59 18.61 6.99
C ARG A 88 -0.63 17.12 6.64
N CYS A 89 -1.70 16.42 7.02
CA CYS A 89 -1.88 15.02 6.67
C CYS A 89 -2.02 14.86 5.16
N ARG A 90 -2.86 15.69 4.52
CA ARG A 90 -3.04 15.69 3.06
C ARG A 90 -1.74 15.99 2.32
N ASP A 91 -0.94 16.94 2.79
CA ASP A 91 0.36 17.24 2.18
C ASP A 91 1.32 16.04 2.25
N GLY A 92 1.36 15.35 3.40
CA GLY A 92 2.15 14.14 3.57
C GLY A 92 1.68 13.00 2.68
N LEU A 93 0.38 12.76 2.64
CA LEU A 93 -0.23 11.76 1.75
C LEU A 93 0.07 12.08 0.28
N ALA A 94 -0.05 13.35 -0.14
CA ALA A 94 0.22 13.78 -1.51
C ALA A 94 1.69 13.54 -1.91
N GLN A 95 2.65 13.80 -1.02
CA GLN A 95 4.06 13.53 -1.27
C GLN A 95 4.34 12.02 -1.39
N LEU A 96 3.75 11.20 -0.53
CA LEU A 96 3.87 9.74 -0.61
C LEU A 96 3.24 9.18 -1.89
N VAL A 97 2.04 9.65 -2.27
CA VAL A 97 1.38 9.29 -3.53
C VAL A 97 2.31 9.60 -4.70
N LYS A 98 2.81 10.84 -4.80
CA LYS A 98 3.69 11.27 -5.88
C LYS A 98 4.96 10.42 -5.93
N LYS A 99 5.58 10.16 -4.78
CA LYS A 99 6.83 9.40 -4.69
C LYS A 99 6.64 7.95 -5.12
N PHE A 100 5.67 7.28 -4.54
CA PHE A 100 5.43 5.87 -4.79
C PHE A 100 4.86 5.64 -6.19
N GLU A 101 4.07 6.58 -6.73
CA GLU A 101 3.52 6.44 -8.08
C GLU A 101 4.63 6.38 -9.14
N VAL A 102 5.70 7.15 -8.98
CA VAL A 102 6.82 7.17 -9.92
C VAL A 102 7.81 6.04 -9.66
N THR A 103 8.16 5.82 -8.39
CA THR A 103 9.30 4.97 -8.06
C THR A 103 8.91 3.55 -7.68
N LYS A 104 7.68 3.35 -7.17
CA LYS A 104 7.20 2.11 -6.51
C LYS A 104 8.08 1.65 -5.34
N ARG A 105 8.86 2.58 -4.78
CA ARG A 105 9.81 2.33 -3.70
C ARG A 105 9.67 3.42 -2.66
N ILE A 106 9.75 3.03 -1.40
CA ILE A 106 9.88 3.96 -0.27
C ILE A 106 11.24 3.73 0.38
N HIS A 107 11.95 4.81 0.70
CA HIS A 107 13.32 4.77 1.22
C HIS A 107 13.33 5.15 2.69
N GLN A 108 14.40 4.83 3.44
CA GLN A 108 14.49 5.19 4.85
C GLN A 108 14.31 6.70 5.08
N SER A 109 14.95 7.54 4.26
CA SER A 109 14.91 8.98 4.46
C SER A 109 14.95 9.77 3.16
N TYR A 110 14.44 10.99 3.25
CA TYR A 110 14.36 11.94 2.15
C TYR A 110 14.94 13.29 2.54
N GLY A 111 15.59 13.96 1.58
CA GLY A 111 15.97 15.36 1.72
C GLY A 111 14.79 16.32 1.48
N PRO A 112 15.01 17.65 1.49
CA PRO A 112 13.95 18.67 1.47
C PRO A 112 13.07 18.65 0.22
N SER A 113 13.53 18.06 -0.88
CA SER A 113 12.76 17.91 -2.13
C SER A 113 12.07 16.54 -2.27
N PHE A 114 11.98 15.79 -1.18
CA PHE A 114 11.48 14.41 -1.14
C PHE A 114 12.27 13.44 -2.06
N ARG A 115 13.55 13.74 -2.27
CA ARG A 115 14.52 12.89 -2.98
C ARG A 115 15.21 11.97 -1.98
N ALA A 116 15.36 10.70 -2.35
CA ALA A 116 15.97 9.70 -1.46
C ALA A 116 17.40 10.13 -1.14
N ILE A 117 17.77 10.07 0.13
CA ILE A 117 19.16 10.34 0.56
C ILE A 117 20.04 9.16 0.16
N ASP A 118 19.59 7.93 0.45
CA ASP A 118 20.18 6.69 -0.03
C ASP A 118 19.20 5.95 -0.96
N PRO A 119 19.43 5.91 -2.28
CA PRO A 119 18.61 5.16 -3.22
C PRO A 119 18.62 3.62 -3.02
N ALA A 120 19.64 3.06 -2.36
CA ALA A 120 19.73 1.62 -2.13
C ALA A 120 18.87 1.16 -0.94
N ASP A 121 18.54 2.08 -0.04
CA ASP A 121 17.80 1.79 1.19
C ASP A 121 16.28 1.83 0.97
N HIS A 122 15.78 0.85 0.21
CA HIS A 122 14.35 0.68 -0.07
C HIS A 122 13.85 -0.74 0.18
N LYS A 123 14.63 -1.56 0.90
CA LYS A 123 14.40 -3.01 1.07
C LYS A 123 13.64 -3.39 2.33
N ASP A 124 13.42 -2.46 3.25
CA ASP A 124 12.69 -2.75 4.48
C ASP A 124 11.19 -2.86 4.20
N LEU A 125 10.68 -4.10 4.20
CA LEU A 125 9.28 -4.42 3.95
C LEU A 125 8.33 -3.87 5.01
N ASN A 126 8.80 -3.58 6.24
CA ASN A 126 7.95 -2.97 7.26
C ASN A 126 7.48 -1.57 6.85
N ARG A 127 8.29 -0.86 6.06
CA ARG A 127 7.92 0.46 5.50
C ARG A 127 6.77 0.35 4.52
N TYR A 128 6.77 -0.70 3.70
CA TYR A 128 5.71 -0.97 2.74
C TYR A 128 4.43 -1.41 3.44
N LEU A 129 4.53 -2.24 4.49
CA LEU A 129 3.38 -2.59 5.35
C LEU A 129 2.74 -1.35 5.97
N ARG A 130 3.55 -0.49 6.60
CA ARG A 130 3.03 0.74 7.20
C ARG A 130 2.46 1.71 6.15
N LEU A 131 3.12 1.83 4.99
CA LEU A 131 2.60 2.63 3.88
C LEU A 131 1.24 2.12 3.38
N ALA A 132 1.07 0.80 3.26
CA ALA A 132 -0.20 0.20 2.89
C ALA A 132 -1.29 0.49 3.94
N GLU A 133 -0.95 0.42 5.23
CA GLU A 133 -1.88 0.78 6.32
C GLU A 133 -2.31 2.25 6.26
N VAL A 134 -1.37 3.18 6.02
CA VAL A 134 -1.68 4.60 5.83
C VAL A 134 -2.68 4.80 4.69
N PHE A 135 -2.43 4.20 3.52
CA PHE A 135 -3.33 4.35 2.37
C PHE A 135 -4.67 3.62 2.52
N GLU A 136 -4.69 2.50 3.23
CA GLU A 136 -5.93 1.79 3.54
C GLU A 136 -6.84 2.66 4.42
N PHE A 137 -6.33 3.23 5.51
CA PHE A 137 -7.11 4.11 6.37
C PHE A 137 -7.46 5.44 5.68
N ALA A 138 -6.54 6.03 4.92
CA ALA A 138 -6.82 7.24 4.14
C ALA A 138 -7.95 7.02 3.11
N TYR A 139 -7.92 5.90 2.39
CA TYR A 139 -9.00 5.54 1.47
C TYR A 139 -10.30 5.16 2.20
N ALA A 140 -10.20 4.52 3.36
CA ALA A 140 -11.35 4.21 4.20
C ALA A 140 -12.11 5.49 4.59
N ALA A 141 -11.39 6.57 4.91
CA ALA A 141 -11.94 7.88 5.28
C ALA A 141 -12.43 8.69 4.06
N GLU A 142 -11.57 8.91 3.06
CA GLU A 142 -11.81 9.94 2.03
C GLU A 142 -12.36 9.38 0.71
N LYS A 143 -12.25 8.07 0.47
CA LYS A 143 -12.61 7.41 -0.81
C LYS A 143 -11.89 7.93 -2.05
N GLU A 144 -10.78 8.64 -1.87
CA GLU A 144 -9.97 9.15 -2.97
C GLU A 144 -9.23 8.02 -3.70
N LEU A 145 -9.51 7.87 -5.01
CA LEU A 145 -8.95 6.80 -5.84
C LEU A 145 -7.42 6.72 -5.89
N PRO A 146 -6.65 7.82 -5.79
CA PRO A 146 -5.20 7.74 -5.67
C PRO A 146 -4.76 6.83 -4.52
N TYR A 147 -5.41 6.91 -3.35
CA TYR A 147 -5.04 6.09 -2.20
C TYR A 147 -5.30 4.60 -2.46
N LEU A 148 -6.43 4.25 -3.07
CA LEU A 148 -6.73 2.86 -3.44
C LEU A 148 -5.75 2.33 -4.49
N ASN A 149 -5.47 3.11 -5.54
CA ASN A 149 -4.52 2.71 -6.59
C ASN A 149 -3.12 2.46 -6.01
N LEU A 150 -2.68 3.31 -5.09
CA LEU A 150 -1.38 3.17 -4.42
C LEU A 150 -1.37 1.99 -3.44
N LEU A 151 -2.45 1.77 -2.70
CA LEU A 151 -2.65 0.59 -1.87
C LEU A 151 -2.49 -0.69 -2.71
N LEU A 152 -3.20 -0.82 -3.84
CA LEU A 152 -3.12 -1.99 -4.72
C LEU A 152 -1.69 -2.30 -5.17
N LYS A 153 -0.94 -1.28 -5.60
CA LYS A 153 0.46 -1.41 -6.02
C LYS A 153 1.39 -1.80 -4.86
N CYS A 154 1.12 -1.30 -3.67
CA CYS A 154 1.86 -1.68 -2.47
C CYS A 154 1.57 -3.14 -2.10
N MET A 155 0.29 -3.54 -2.15
CA MET A 155 -0.16 -4.91 -1.88
C MET A 155 0.42 -5.91 -2.87
N ASP A 156 0.60 -5.53 -4.12
CA ASP A 156 1.30 -6.32 -5.13
C ASP A 156 2.75 -6.63 -4.73
N THR A 157 3.49 -5.58 -4.31
CA THR A 157 4.87 -5.70 -3.81
C THR A 157 4.92 -6.60 -2.57
N LEU A 158 4.07 -6.32 -1.58
CA LEU A 158 4.00 -7.10 -0.34
C LEU A 158 3.61 -8.56 -0.57
N SER A 159 2.69 -8.82 -1.50
CA SER A 159 2.26 -10.17 -1.86
C SER A 159 3.39 -10.97 -2.50
N SER A 160 4.17 -10.35 -3.38
CA SER A 160 5.29 -10.99 -4.06
C SER A 160 6.44 -11.36 -3.11
N LEU A 161 6.58 -10.60 -2.02
CA LEU A 161 7.65 -10.75 -1.02
C LEU A 161 7.13 -11.26 0.34
N ALA A 162 5.92 -11.84 0.38
CA ALA A 162 5.26 -12.23 1.62
C ALA A 162 6.08 -13.22 2.47
N ASP A 163 6.85 -14.10 1.84
CA ASP A 163 7.71 -15.07 2.52
C ASP A 163 8.94 -14.44 3.20
N GLN A 164 9.26 -13.19 2.87
CA GLN A 164 10.35 -12.43 3.49
C GLN A 164 9.88 -11.59 4.70
N LEU A 165 8.56 -11.50 4.92
CA LEU A 165 8.00 -10.81 6.08
C LEU A 165 8.17 -11.64 7.36
N THR A 166 8.30 -10.95 8.49
CA THR A 166 8.19 -11.57 9.81
C THR A 166 6.78 -12.13 10.04
N GLU A 167 6.60 -12.99 11.04
CA GLU A 167 5.28 -13.54 11.40
C GLU A 167 4.25 -12.44 11.66
N ASP A 168 4.62 -11.42 12.45
CA ASP A 168 3.78 -10.23 12.70
C ASP A 168 3.47 -9.47 11.41
N GLY A 169 4.46 -9.32 10.52
CA GLY A 169 4.28 -8.67 9.22
C GLY A 169 3.30 -9.43 8.33
N ARG A 170 3.35 -10.77 8.34
CA ARG A 170 2.44 -11.65 7.61
C ARG A 170 1.01 -11.58 8.16
N ALA A 171 0.85 -11.49 9.47
CA ALA A 171 -0.47 -11.30 10.11
C ALA A 171 -1.09 -9.94 9.74
N ARG A 172 -0.29 -8.87 9.72
CA ARG A 172 -0.73 -7.54 9.25
C ARG A 172 -1.09 -7.55 7.77
N LEU A 173 -0.30 -8.22 6.93
CA LEU A 173 -0.60 -8.39 5.51
C LEU A 173 -1.94 -9.11 5.30
N ALA A 174 -2.23 -10.15 6.08
CA ALA A 174 -3.52 -10.84 6.03
C ALA A 174 -4.70 -9.88 6.31
N GLY A 175 -4.57 -9.02 7.32
CA GLY A 175 -5.55 -7.98 7.62
C GLY A 175 -5.71 -6.97 6.47
N LEU A 176 -4.60 -6.53 5.87
CA LEU A 176 -4.62 -5.63 4.71
C LEU A 176 -5.31 -6.25 3.49
N ILE A 177 -5.06 -7.53 3.17
CA ILE A 177 -5.72 -8.24 2.07
C ILE A 177 -7.25 -8.24 2.27
N GLN A 178 -7.71 -8.51 3.49
CA GLN A 178 -9.14 -8.49 3.79
C GLN A 178 -9.75 -7.09 3.62
N ARG A 179 -9.03 -6.02 3.99
CA ARG A 179 -9.46 -4.63 3.84
C ARG A 179 -9.47 -4.18 2.38
N GLU A 180 -8.39 -4.46 1.65
CA GLU A 180 -8.27 -4.27 0.19
C GLU A 180 -9.45 -4.91 -0.54
N ARG A 181 -9.80 -6.16 -0.19
CA ARG A 181 -10.95 -6.85 -0.78
C ARG A 181 -12.27 -6.13 -0.57
N ARG A 182 -12.53 -5.67 0.65
CA ARG A 182 -13.74 -4.87 0.95
C ARG A 182 -13.79 -3.58 0.14
N HIS A 183 -12.65 -2.95 -0.12
CA HIS A 183 -12.59 -1.73 -0.94
C HIS A 183 -12.95 -1.99 -2.40
N ILE A 184 -12.43 -3.06 -3.00
CA ILE A 184 -12.74 -3.43 -4.38
C ILE A 184 -14.21 -3.86 -4.54
N ASP A 185 -14.71 -4.68 -3.61
CA ASP A 185 -16.13 -5.07 -3.62
C ASP A 185 -17.06 -3.84 -3.46
N GLY A 186 -16.64 -2.85 -2.66
CA GLY A 186 -17.33 -1.58 -2.51
C GLY A 186 -17.34 -0.74 -3.80
N GLN A 187 -16.22 -0.71 -4.51
CA GLN A 187 -16.10 -0.02 -5.80
C GLN A 187 -16.98 -0.68 -6.88
N GLU A 188 -16.96 -2.01 -7.01
CA GLU A 188 -17.84 -2.71 -7.95
C GLU A 188 -19.32 -2.43 -7.67
N LYS A 189 -19.73 -2.41 -6.40
CA LYS A 189 -21.11 -2.04 -6.02
C LYS A 189 -21.46 -0.62 -6.43
N SER A 190 -20.58 0.35 -6.19
CA SER A 190 -20.81 1.75 -6.56
C SER A 190 -20.94 1.97 -8.07
N LEU A 191 -20.30 1.11 -8.87
CA LEU A 191 -20.35 1.13 -10.33
C LEU A 191 -21.47 0.27 -10.92
N GLY A 192 -22.28 -0.42 -10.09
CA GLY A 192 -23.35 -1.30 -10.55
C GLY A 192 -22.85 -2.57 -11.25
N LEU A 193 -21.65 -3.06 -10.90
CA LEU A 193 -21.01 -4.22 -11.51
C LEU A 193 -21.25 -5.54 -10.74
N THR A 194 -21.91 -5.48 -9.58
CA THR A 194 -22.47 -6.67 -8.90
C THR A 194 -23.74 -7.14 -9.60
N PRO A 195 -24.00 -8.46 -9.70
CA PRO A 195 -25.24 -9.00 -10.27
C PRO A 195 -26.50 -8.49 -9.58
#